data_AF-A0A961MID5-F1
#
_entry.id   AF-A0A961MID5-F1
#
_cell.length_a   1.000
_cell.length_b   1.000
_cell.length_c   1.000
_cell.angle_alpha   90.00
_cell.angle_beta   90.00
_cell.angle_gamma   90.00
#
_symmetry.space_group_name_H-M   'P 1'
#
loop_
_entity.id
_entity.type
_entity.pdbx_description
1 polymer ?
#
loop_
_entity_poly.entity_id
_entity_poly.type
_entity_poly.pdbx_seq_one_letter_code
_entity_poly.pdbx_strand_id
1 'polypeptide(L)'
;GAVSVSVYMLIFIFPVFVALGCVKRLTELTLASSDERLPGRGYGRADRGDLLNVAGLGVFGALLIFFLYSISEQGRELYPDTWLMWVALIPIGWWLVRMVMLGWFGKQDYDPIVFALRDKFGLGLLMITLSLMFWAAGLWAQWFGG
;
A
#
# COMPACT_ATOMS: atom_id res chain seq x y z
N GLY A 1 3.79 -18.90 22.14
CA GLY A 1 4.82 -18.85 21.09
C GLY A 1 5.14 -17.39 20.83
N ALA A 2 6.41 -17.00 20.95
CA ALA A 2 6.83 -15.67 20.53
C ALA A 2 6.75 -15.64 19.01
N VAL A 3 5.72 -14.99 18.47
CA VAL A 3 5.66 -14.65 17.04
C VAL A 3 6.76 -13.61 16.85
N SER A 4 7.96 -14.04 16.46
CA SER A 4 9.03 -13.16 16.04
C SER A 4 8.46 -12.29 14.92
N VAL A 5 8.44 -10.97 15.14
CA VAL A 5 8.02 -10.02 14.12
C VAL A 5 8.81 -10.35 12.86
N SER A 6 8.11 -10.85 11.83
CA SER A 6 8.75 -11.23 10.60
C SER A 6 9.43 -9.99 10.03
N VAL A 7 10.74 -10.06 9.84
CA VAL A 7 11.54 -8.97 9.26
C VAL A 7 10.90 -8.44 7.97
N TYR A 8 10.22 -9.31 7.22
CA TYR A 8 9.45 -8.96 6.02
C TYR A 8 8.32 -7.96 6.29
N MET A 9 7.59 -8.06 7.41
CA MET A 9 6.52 -7.12 7.75
C MET A 9 7.07 -5.72 8.05
N LEU A 10 8.19 -5.65 8.77
CA LEU A 10 8.88 -4.38 9.03
C LEU A 10 9.33 -3.75 7.72
N ILE A 11 10.00 -4.52 6.85
CA ILE A 11 10.50 -4.03 5.57
C ILE A 11 9.36 -3.67 4.62
N PHE A 12 8.20 -4.34 4.69
CA PHE A 12 7.01 -4.02 3.89
C PHE A 12 6.37 -2.68 4.27
N ILE A 13 6.31 -2.36 5.56
CA ILE A 13 5.67 -1.14 6.06
C ILE A 13 6.38 0.11 5.53
N PHE A 14 7.71 0.15 5.55
CA PHE A 14 8.49 1.32 5.11
C PHE A 14 8.13 1.85 3.71
N PRO A 15 8.17 1.05 2.62
CA PRO A 15 7.86 1.51 1.27
C PRO A 15 6.38 1.89 1.10
N VAL A 16 5.45 1.26 1.84
CA VAL A 16 4.04 1.68 1.86
C VAL A 16 3.92 3.09 2.46
N PHE A 17 4.56 3.35 3.59
CA PHE A 17 4.53 4.68 4.22
C PHE A 17 5.25 5.73 3.38
N VAL A 18 6.35 5.37 2.71
CA VAL A 18 7.03 6.25 1.75
C VAL A 18 6.07 6.60 0.60
N ALA A 19 5.40 5.61 0.00
CA ALA A 19 4.43 5.86 -1.06
C ALA A 19 3.30 6.80 -0.57
N LEU A 20 2.70 6.54 0.59
CA LEU A 20 1.64 7.39 1.15
C LEU A 20 2.12 8.80 1.51
N GLY A 21 3.35 8.94 2.02
CA GLY A 21 3.97 10.24 2.29
C GLY A 21 4.20 11.05 1.02
N CYS A 22 4.64 10.39 -0.06
CA CYS A 22 4.74 11.01 -1.37
C CYS A 22 3.36 11.41 -1.91
N VAL A 23 2.34 10.58 -1.76
CA VAL A 23 0.96 10.90 -2.14
C VAL A 23 0.45 12.15 -1.43
N LYS A 24 0.70 12.29 -0.11
CA LYS A 24 0.34 13.50 0.63
C LYS A 24 0.96 14.76 0.01
N ARG A 25 2.28 14.74 -0.23
CA ARG A 25 3.00 15.87 -0.84
C ARG A 25 2.52 16.15 -2.26
N LEU A 26 2.23 15.10 -3.02
CA LEU A 26 1.73 15.18 -4.39
C LEU A 26 0.37 15.89 -4.44
N THR A 27 -0.53 15.56 -3.51
CA THR A 27 -1.83 16.24 -3.38
C THR A 27 -1.67 17.70 -2.99
N GLU A 28 -0.83 18.01 -1.99
CA GLU A 28 -0.54 19.40 -1.58
C GLU A 28 -0.05 20.26 -2.75
N LEU A 29 0.86 19.73 -3.57
CA LEU A 29 1.39 20.42 -4.76
C LEU A 29 0.36 20.57 -5.89
N THR A 30 -0.54 19.59 -6.01
CA THR A 30 -1.62 19.63 -7.01
C THR A 30 -2.61 20.74 -6.69
N LEU A 31 -2.97 20.87 -5.41
CA LEU A 31 -3.94 21.85 -4.90
C LEU A 31 -3.35 23.27 -4.72
N ALA A 32 -2.03 23.41 -4.66
CA ALA A 32 -1.37 24.71 -4.54
C ALA A 32 -1.66 25.60 -5.77
N SER A 33 -2.11 26.84 -5.60
CA SER A 33 -2.53 27.70 -6.72
C SER A 33 -1.36 28.40 -7.46
N SER A 34 -0.18 28.48 -6.84
CA SER A 34 1.00 29.14 -7.40
C SER A 34 2.09 28.15 -7.83
N ASP A 35 2.84 28.50 -8.88
CA ASP A 35 4.02 27.75 -9.35
C ASP A 35 5.29 28.08 -8.57
N GLU A 36 5.23 29.06 -7.68
CA GLU A 36 6.34 29.38 -6.77
C GLU A 36 6.57 28.25 -5.77
N ARG A 37 7.84 28.06 -5.38
CA ARG A 37 8.22 27.15 -4.29
C ARG A 37 7.36 27.44 -3.07
N LEU A 38 6.77 26.41 -2.46
CA LEU A 38 5.95 26.61 -1.28
C LEU A 38 6.79 27.28 -0.18
N PRO A 39 6.34 28.40 0.41
CA PRO A 39 7.11 29.10 1.43
C PRO A 39 7.36 28.16 2.62
N GLY A 40 8.64 27.93 2.95
CA GLY A 40 9.06 27.03 4.02
C GLY A 40 9.19 25.55 3.64
N ARG A 41 8.93 25.16 2.38
CA ARG A 41 9.18 23.81 1.87
C ARG A 41 10.05 23.88 0.60
N GLY A 42 11.20 23.20 0.60
CA GLY A 42 12.23 23.33 -0.46
C GLY A 42 11.84 22.85 -1.86
N TYR A 43 10.58 22.49 -2.10
CA TYR A 43 10.05 21.90 -3.33
C TYR A 43 8.88 22.71 -3.91
N GLY A 44 8.69 22.62 -5.23
CA GLY A 44 7.66 23.33 -6.00
C GLY A 44 6.89 22.40 -6.95
N ARG A 45 5.96 22.95 -7.74
CA ARG A 45 5.11 22.18 -8.66
C ARG A 45 5.88 21.39 -9.72
N ALA A 46 7.09 21.81 -10.07
CA ALA A 46 7.97 21.07 -10.98
C ALA A 46 8.40 19.70 -10.42
N ASP A 47 8.50 19.55 -9.10
CA ASP A 47 8.97 18.31 -8.44
C ASP A 47 7.88 17.23 -8.35
N ARG A 48 6.69 17.51 -8.91
CA ARG A 48 5.54 16.62 -8.90
C ARG A 48 5.82 15.30 -9.62
N GLY A 49 6.56 15.34 -10.74
CA GLY A 49 6.99 14.15 -11.49
C GLY A 49 7.93 13.26 -10.68
N ASP A 50 8.89 13.86 -9.97
CA ASP A 50 9.82 13.13 -9.12
C ASP A 50 9.11 12.49 -7.93
N LEU A 51 8.17 13.20 -7.30
CA LEU A 51 7.32 12.65 -6.25
C LEU A 51 6.49 11.47 -6.73
N LEU A 52 5.97 11.52 -7.97
CA LEU A 52 5.26 10.40 -8.58
C LEU A 52 6.20 9.20 -8.80
N ASN A 53 7.42 9.44 -9.28
CA ASN A 53 8.42 8.38 -9.47
C ASN A 53 8.79 7.72 -8.14
N VAL A 54 9.04 8.50 -7.09
CA VAL A 54 9.34 7.97 -5.74
C VAL A 54 8.14 7.22 -5.16
N ALA A 55 6.91 7.73 -5.36
CA ALA A 55 5.70 7.01 -4.96
C ALA A 55 5.59 5.66 -5.68
N GLY A 56 5.84 5.64 -7.00
CA GLY A 56 5.86 4.42 -7.81
C GLY A 56 6.92 3.41 -7.35
N LEU A 57 8.12 3.87 -7.00
CA LEU A 57 9.16 3.03 -6.41
C LEU A 57 8.74 2.46 -5.05
N GLY A 58 8.07 3.26 -4.21
CA GLY A 58 7.49 2.78 -2.94
C GLY A 58 6.42 1.71 -3.17
N VAL A 59 5.51 1.91 -4.13
CA VAL A 59 4.50 0.90 -4.48
C VAL A 59 5.16 -0.38 -4.99
N PHE A 60 6.11 -0.28 -5.92
CA PHE A 60 6.83 -1.43 -6.44
C PHE A 60 7.59 -2.18 -5.34
N GLY A 61 8.30 -1.45 -4.47
CA GLY A 61 9.02 -2.02 -3.34
C GLY A 61 8.08 -2.78 -2.40
N ALA A 62 6.94 -2.19 -2.03
CA ALA A 62 5.94 -2.83 -1.19
C ALA A 62 5.42 -4.14 -1.81
N LEU A 63 5.07 -4.13 -3.10
CA LEU A 63 4.60 -5.33 -3.81
C LEU A 63 5.67 -6.39 -3.93
N LEU A 64 6.92 -5.99 -4.22
CA LEU A 64 8.05 -6.91 -4.31
C LEU A 64 8.31 -7.59 -2.97
N ILE A 65 8.32 -6.83 -1.86
CA ILE A 65 8.54 -7.40 -0.53
C ILE A 65 7.39 -8.34 -0.13
N PHE A 66 6.14 -7.99 -0.45
CA PHE A 66 5.00 -8.87 -0.24
C PHE A 66 5.13 -10.18 -1.04
N PHE A 67 5.58 -10.09 -2.30
CA PHE A 67 5.84 -11.27 -3.12
C PHE A 67 6.99 -12.12 -2.55
N LEU A 68 8.10 -11.50 -2.15
CA LEU A 68 9.23 -12.19 -1.50
C LEU A 68 8.83 -12.86 -0.19
N TYR A 69 7.95 -12.22 0.58
CA TYR A 69 7.38 -12.82 1.78
C TYR A 69 6.60 -14.10 1.45
N SER A 70 5.78 -14.12 0.39
CA SER A 70 5.01 -15.31 0.00
C SER A 70 5.87 -16.53 -0.33
N ILE A 71 7.10 -16.33 -0.84
CA ILE A 71 8.01 -17.43 -1.17
C ILE A 71 8.99 -17.78 -0.04
N SER A 72 9.01 -16.99 1.03
CA SER A 72 9.87 -17.22 2.20
C SER A 72 9.38 -18.42 3.03
N GLU A 73 10.28 -19.03 3.80
CA GLU A 73 9.94 -20.16 4.68
C GLU A 73 8.87 -19.78 5.72
N GLN A 74 8.97 -18.59 6.31
CA GLN A 74 7.97 -18.03 7.23
C GLN A 74 6.61 -17.80 6.55
N GLY A 75 6.61 -17.32 5.31
CA GLY A 75 5.39 -17.13 4.53
C GLY A 75 4.71 -18.46 4.22
N ARG A 76 5.47 -19.49 3.86
CA ARG A 76 4.94 -20.84 3.59
C ARG A 76 4.44 -21.56 4.84
N GLU A 77 5.06 -21.31 5.99
CA GLU A 77 4.61 -21.85 7.27
C GLU A 77 3.26 -21.26 7.69
N LEU A 78 3.06 -19.95 7.47
CA LEU A 78 1.84 -19.24 7.85
C LEU A 78 0.74 -19.32 6.78
N TYR A 79 1.11 -19.44 5.51
CA TYR A 79 0.21 -19.48 4.35
C TYR A 79 0.51 -20.71 3.47
N PRO A 80 -0.08 -21.88 3.79
CA PRO A 80 0.09 -23.10 3.02
C PRO A 80 -0.27 -22.94 1.54
N ASP A 81 -1.34 -22.18 1.25
CA ASP A 81 -1.81 -21.88 -0.10
C ASP A 81 -1.15 -20.61 -0.65
N THR A 82 0.15 -20.69 -0.98
CA THR A 82 0.95 -19.54 -1.46
C THR A 82 0.36 -18.87 -2.71
N TRP A 83 -0.34 -19.62 -3.57
CA TRP A 83 -0.97 -19.08 -4.78
C TRP A 83 -2.02 -18.00 -4.47
N LEU A 84 -2.74 -18.12 -3.34
CA LEU A 84 -3.71 -17.12 -2.90
C LEU A 84 -3.04 -15.81 -2.49
N MET A 85 -1.81 -15.86 -1.98
CA MET A 85 -1.04 -14.64 -1.72
C MET A 85 -0.72 -13.89 -3.01
N TRP A 86 -0.44 -14.59 -4.11
CA TRP A 86 -0.20 -13.96 -5.40
C TRP A 86 -1.47 -13.33 -5.96
N VAL A 87 -2.63 -13.96 -5.75
CA VAL A 87 -3.93 -13.35 -6.07
C VAL A 87 -4.16 -12.11 -5.20
N ALA A 88 -3.80 -12.13 -3.92
CA ALA A 88 -3.90 -10.99 -3.01
C ALA A 88 -2.98 -9.81 -3.39
N LEU A 89 -1.92 -10.06 -4.18
CA LEU A 89 -1.05 -9.02 -4.74
C LEU A 89 -1.81 -8.06 -5.68
N ILE A 90 -2.82 -8.56 -6.39
CA ILE A 90 -3.61 -7.79 -7.36
C ILE A 90 -4.44 -6.70 -6.67
N PRO A 91 -5.32 -6.99 -5.69
CA PRO A 91 -6.12 -5.97 -5.03
C PRO A 91 -5.28 -4.99 -4.21
N ILE A 92 -4.20 -5.42 -3.55
CA ILE A 92 -3.31 -4.51 -2.80
C ILE A 92 -2.53 -3.59 -3.74
N GLY A 93 -2.05 -4.11 -4.88
CA GLY A 93 -1.40 -3.32 -5.92
C GLY A 93 -2.34 -2.32 -6.56
N TRP A 94 -3.57 -2.74 -6.87
CA TRP A 94 -4.62 -1.83 -7.35
C TRP A 94 -4.85 -0.72 -6.34
N TRP A 95 -5.04 -1.06 -5.07
CA TRP A 95 -5.28 -0.10 -4.01
C TRP A 95 -4.15 0.94 -3.93
N LEU A 96 -2.89 0.49 -3.89
CA LEU A 96 -1.72 1.38 -3.85
C LEU A 96 -1.62 2.29 -5.08
N VAL A 97 -1.74 1.74 -6.29
CA VAL A 97 -1.71 2.53 -7.53
C VAL A 97 -2.85 3.54 -7.57
N ARG A 98 -4.05 3.15 -7.12
CA ARG A 98 -5.20 4.05 -7.05
C ARG A 98 -4.96 5.19 -6.06
N MET A 99 -4.36 4.93 -4.90
CA MET A 99 -3.98 5.97 -3.96
C MET A 99 -3.01 6.98 -4.58
N VAL A 100 -2.02 6.50 -5.33
CA VAL A 100 -1.09 7.37 -6.07
C VAL A 100 -1.78 8.19 -7.15
N MET A 101 -2.64 7.57 -7.96
CA MET A 101 -3.38 8.28 -9.00
C MET A 101 -4.33 9.33 -8.44
N LEU A 102 -5.01 9.05 -7.33
CA LEU A 102 -5.92 10.02 -6.70
C LEU A 102 -5.17 11.23 -6.15
N GLY A 103 -3.98 11.02 -5.57
CA GLY A 103 -3.10 12.13 -5.18
C GLY A 103 -2.60 12.92 -6.39
N TRP A 104 -2.29 12.24 -7.49
CA TRP A 104 -1.94 12.88 -8.76
C TRP A 104 -3.10 13.68 -9.37
N PHE A 105 -4.35 13.29 -9.16
CA PHE A 105 -5.50 14.09 -9.63
C PHE A 105 -5.95 15.15 -8.62
N GLY A 106 -5.30 15.24 -7.45
CA GLY A 106 -5.70 16.17 -6.38
C GLY A 106 -7.08 15.88 -5.81
N LYS A 107 -7.56 14.63 -5.91
CA LYS A 107 -8.90 14.21 -5.45
C LYS A 107 -8.93 13.75 -3.99
N GLN A 108 -7.83 13.97 -3.26
CA GLN A 108 -7.74 13.65 -1.84
C GLN A 108 -7.75 14.93 -1.02
N ASP A 109 -8.92 15.30 -0.52
CA ASP A 109 -9.10 16.54 0.27
C ASP A 109 -8.48 16.47 1.68
N TYR A 110 -8.13 15.26 2.14
CA TYR A 110 -7.63 14.98 3.49
C TYR A 110 -6.35 14.13 3.43
N ASP A 111 -5.70 13.94 4.59
CA ASP A 111 -4.55 13.05 4.73
C ASP A 111 -4.83 11.67 4.08
N PRO A 112 -3.91 11.11 3.26
CA PRO A 112 -4.11 9.84 2.56
C PRO A 112 -4.60 8.70 3.46
N ILE A 113 -4.19 8.71 4.74
CA ILE A 113 -4.62 7.71 5.73
C ILE A 113 -6.11 7.88 6.06
N VAL A 114 -6.57 9.11 6.25
CA VAL A 114 -7.99 9.39 6.51
C VAL A 114 -8.83 9.11 5.27
N PHE A 115 -8.31 9.42 4.09
CA PHE A 115 -8.95 9.07 2.82
C PHE A 115 -9.11 7.55 2.68
N ALA A 116 -8.06 6.77 2.96
CA ALA A 116 -8.09 5.31 2.92
C ALA A 116 -9.20 4.71 3.80
N LEU A 117 -9.50 5.33 4.95
CA LEU A 117 -10.56 4.88 5.86
C LEU A 117 -11.99 5.29 5.43
N ARG A 118 -12.12 6.26 4.51
CA ARG A 118 -13.44 6.71 4.00
C ARG A 118 -13.78 6.14 2.64
N ASP A 119 -12.78 5.78 1.86
CA ASP A 119 -12.95 5.31 0.50
C ASP A 119 -13.52 3.90 0.46
N LYS A 120 -14.83 3.79 0.20
CA LYS A 120 -15.57 2.52 0.17
C LYS A 120 -14.99 1.52 -0.84
N PHE A 121 -14.50 2.01 -1.98
CA PHE A 121 -13.91 1.15 -3.00
C PHE A 121 -12.55 0.60 -2.53
N GLY A 122 -11.70 1.47 -1.96
CA GLY A 122 -10.44 1.06 -1.39
C GLY A 122 -10.58 0.12 -0.20
N LEU A 123 -11.55 0.38 0.69
CA LEU A 123 -11.94 -0.55 1.75
C LEU A 123 -12.37 -1.91 1.17
N GLY A 124 -13.13 -1.93 0.08
CA GLY A 124 -13.49 -3.16 -0.63
C GLY A 124 -12.26 -3.95 -1.09
N LEU A 125 -11.29 -3.29 -1.71
CA LEU A 125 -10.03 -3.94 -2.12
C LEU A 125 -9.23 -4.47 -0.94
N LEU A 126 -9.13 -3.71 0.16
CA LEU A 126 -8.46 -4.14 1.38
C LEU A 126 -9.16 -5.34 2.03
N MET A 127 -10.50 -5.33 2.06
CA MET A 127 -11.29 -6.46 2.56
C MET A 127 -11.10 -7.70 1.71
N ILE A 128 -11.10 -7.58 0.38
CA ILE A 128 -10.79 -8.70 -0.54
C ILE A 128 -9.40 -9.25 -0.27
N THR A 129 -8.40 -8.37 -0.13
CA THR A 129 -7.01 -8.77 0.19
C THR A 129 -6.96 -9.55 1.51
N LEU A 130 -7.63 -9.03 2.54
CA LEU A 130 -7.71 -9.66 3.85
C LEU A 130 -8.40 -11.03 3.76
N SER A 131 -9.56 -11.13 3.11
CA SER A 131 -10.26 -12.41 2.91
C SER A 131 -9.39 -13.45 2.21
N LEU A 132 -8.65 -13.07 1.17
CA LEU A 132 -7.71 -13.94 0.47
C LEU A 132 -6.56 -14.40 1.37
N MET A 133 -6.01 -13.51 2.21
CA MET A 133 -4.96 -13.86 3.17
C MET A 133 -5.48 -14.83 4.25
N PHE A 134 -6.69 -14.62 4.78
CA PHE A 134 -7.29 -15.55 5.74
C PHE A 134 -7.52 -16.93 5.12
N TRP A 135 -7.90 -16.99 3.84
CA TRP A 135 -8.02 -18.24 3.12
C TRP A 135 -6.66 -18.89 2.91
N ALA A 136 -5.66 -18.12 2.47
CA ALA A 136 -4.30 -18.60 2.29
C ALA A 136 -3.70 -19.23 3.57
N ALA A 137 -4.11 -18.74 4.74
CA ALA A 137 -3.67 -19.23 6.05
C ALA A 137 -4.39 -20.52 6.51
N GLY A 138 -5.35 -21.02 5.74
CA GLY A 138 -6.16 -22.19 6.13
C GLY A 138 -7.14 -21.92 7.28
N LEU A 139 -7.28 -20.66 7.73
CA LEU A 139 -8.17 -20.30 8.84
C LEU A 139 -9.64 -20.51 8.51
N TRP A 140 -10.02 -20.42 7.23
CA TRP A 140 -11.38 -20.76 6.79
C TRP A 140 -11.71 -22.23 7.00
N ALA A 141 -10.74 -23.13 6.81
CA ALA A 141 -10.93 -24.56 7.05
C ALA A 141 -11.08 -24.84 8.56
N GLN A 142 -10.35 -24.13 9.43
CA GLN A 142 -10.50 -24.26 10.88
C GLN A 142 -11.80 -23.65 11.43
N TRP A 143 -12.31 -22.60 10.80
CA TRP A 143 -13.48 -21.88 11.31
C TRP A 143 -14.82 -22.44 10.80
N PHE A 144 -14.83 -23.01 9.58
CA PHE A 144 -16.03 -23.58 8.96
C PHE A 144 -15.98 -25.10 8.78
N GLY A 145 -14.83 -25.73 9.03
CA GLY A 145 -14.64 -27.18 8.94
C GLY A 145 -14.41 -27.81 10.32
N GLY A 146 -15.49 -28.05 11.07
CA GLY A 146 -15.56 -29.03 12.15
C GLY A 146 -14.98 -28.61 13.50
#